data_AF-A0A815SNF1-F1
#
_entry.id   AF-A0A815SNF1-F1
#
_cell.length_a   1.000
_cell.length_b   1.000
_cell.length_c   1.000
_cell.angle_alpha   90.00
_cell.angle_beta   90.00
_cell.angle_gamma   90.00
#
_symmetry.space_group_name_H-M   'P 1'
#
loop_
_entity.id
_entity.type
_entity.pdbx_description
1 polymer ?
#
loop_
_entity_poly.entity_id
_entity_poly.type
_entity_poly.pdbx_seq_one_letter_code
_entity_poly.pdbx_strand_id
1 'polypeptide(L)'
;SSFAPDGITIHNNNNNNWQSYPPNLACFIDHNLFMYIGYGIEKSIQINNLDTKQIIRTISLSQWCSCFDISNINNDENENRWIVISKKRSFSTIKRLYSGNISGFY
;
A
#
# COMPACT_ATOMS: atom_id res chain seq x y z
N SER A 1 18.28 -5.52 13.86
CA SER A 1 19.02 -5.35 12.60
C SER A 1 18.02 -5.10 11.50
N SER A 2 18.31 -4.20 10.57
CA SER A 2 17.51 -4.02 9.35
C SER A 2 18.37 -4.43 8.16
N PHE A 3 17.75 -5.03 7.15
CA PHE A 3 18.43 -5.52 5.96
C PHE A 3 18.04 -4.64 4.78
N ALA A 4 19.04 -4.20 4.02
CA ALA A 4 18.79 -3.56 2.73
C ALA A 4 18.37 -4.61 1.68
N PRO A 5 17.71 -4.22 0.57
CA PRO A 5 17.25 -5.15 -0.47
C PRO A 5 18.36 -5.97 -1.14
N ASP A 6 19.62 -5.53 -1.01
CA ASP A 6 20.83 -6.20 -1.47
C ASP A 6 21.40 -7.22 -0.45
N GLY A 7 20.70 -7.45 0.66
CA GLY A 7 21.11 -8.37 1.72
C GLY A 7 22.18 -7.82 2.65
N ILE A 8 22.59 -6.55 2.50
CA ILE A 8 23.57 -5.93 3.38
C ILE A 8 22.96 -5.69 4.76
N THR A 9 23.64 -6.18 5.79
CA THR A 9 23.27 -5.94 7.19
C THR A 9 23.62 -4.51 7.55
N ILE A 10 22.61 -3.69 7.83
CA ILE A 10 22.83 -2.27 8.13
C ILE A 10 23.32 -2.16 9.58
N HIS A 11 24.63 -1.96 9.76
CA HIS A 11 25.21 -1.60 11.04
C HIS A 11 24.80 -0.16 11.41
N ASN A 12 24.44 0.03 12.68
CA ASN A 12 23.76 1.18 13.23
C ASN A 12 24.68 2.41 13.36
N ASN A 13 25.24 2.91 12.25
CA ASN A 13 26.06 4.12 12.21
C ASN A 13 25.25 5.30 11.65
N ASN A 14 24.38 5.82 12.51
CA ASN A 14 23.80 7.18 12.64
C ASN A 14 23.37 8.07 11.46
N ASN A 15 23.52 7.74 10.18
CA ASN A 15 23.07 8.62 9.07
C ASN A 15 22.15 7.94 8.04
N ASN A 16 21.61 6.77 8.36
CA ASN A 16 20.77 6.04 7.42
C ASN A 16 19.31 6.49 7.58
N ASN A 17 18.86 7.41 6.72
CA ASN A 17 17.46 7.80 6.62
C ASN A 17 16.65 6.68 5.96
N TRP A 18 16.47 5.54 6.65
CA TRP A 18 15.73 4.39 6.09
C TRP A 18 14.29 4.77 5.71
N GLN A 19 13.75 5.80 6.36
CA GLN A 19 12.46 6.41 6.05
C GLN A 19 12.38 7.09 4.67
N SER A 20 13.51 7.33 4.01
CA SER A 20 13.55 7.85 2.64
C SER A 20 13.35 6.77 1.58
N TYR A 21 13.54 5.50 1.93
CA TYR A 21 13.35 4.40 1.00
C TYR A 21 11.87 4.01 0.88
N PRO A 22 11.44 3.56 -0.30
CA PRO A 22 10.12 3.00 -0.47
C PRO A 22 9.95 1.76 0.44
N PRO A 23 8.86 1.69 1.21
CA PRO A 23 8.54 0.53 2.03
C PRO A 23 8.07 -0.59 1.12
N ASN A 24 8.46 -1.84 1.39
CA ASN A 24 8.00 -2.98 0.60
C ASN A 24 6.83 -3.65 1.34
N LEU A 25 5.61 -3.36 0.90
CA LEU A 25 4.37 -3.84 1.51
C LEU A 25 3.50 -4.51 0.46
N ALA A 26 3.02 -5.71 0.77
CA ALA A 26 2.07 -6.43 -0.06
C ALA A 26 1.00 -7.09 0.81
N CYS A 27 -0.23 -7.15 0.31
CA CYS A 27 -1.33 -7.82 0.98
C CYS A 27 -2.31 -8.37 -0.05
N PHE A 28 -2.87 -9.55 0.23
CA PHE A 28 -3.96 -10.10 -0.57
C PHE A 28 -5.25 -9.39 -0.20
N ILE A 29 -5.92 -8.84 -1.21
CA ILE A 29 -7.27 -8.31 -1.09
C ILE A 29 -8.26 -9.47 -1.23
N ASP A 30 -8.05 -10.32 -2.24
CA ASP A 30 -8.79 -11.55 -2.56
C ASP A 30 -7.84 -12.65 -3.02
N HIS A 31 -8.38 -13.82 -3.36
CA HIS A 31 -7.64 -14.92 -4.00
C HIS A 31 -6.80 -14.47 -5.21
N ASN A 32 -7.34 -13.57 -6.05
CA ASN A 32 -6.70 -13.20 -7.32
C ASN A 32 -6.30 -11.71 -7.35
N LEU A 33 -6.51 -10.98 -6.26
CA LEU A 33 -6.22 -9.55 -6.17
C LEU A 33 -5.25 -9.29 -5.04
N PHE A 34 -4.17 -8.59 -5.35
CA PHE A 34 -3.23 -8.16 -4.33
C PHE A 34 -2.87 -6.68 -4.48
N MET A 35 -2.59 -6.08 -3.34
CA MET A 35 -2.13 -4.72 -3.19
C MET A 35 -0.62 -4.71 -3.02
N TYR A 36 0.05 -3.78 -3.69
CA TYR A 36 1.48 -3.59 -3.59
C TYR A 36 1.85 -2.11 -3.43
N ILE A 37 2.81 -1.87 -2.55
CA ILE A 37 3.51 -0.60 -2.37
C ILE A 37 5.00 -0.93 -2.24
N GLY A 38 5.87 -0.29 -3.02
CA GLY A 38 7.30 -0.39 -2.74
C GLY A 38 8.25 -0.02 -3.85
N TYR A 39 9.38 -0.74 -3.91
CA TYR A 39 10.42 -0.47 -4.88
C TYR A 39 9.93 -0.69 -6.31
N GLY A 40 10.43 0.12 -7.24
CA GLY A 40 10.07 0.05 -8.67
C GLY A 40 8.75 0.73 -9.03
N ILE A 41 8.04 1.33 -8.06
CA ILE A 41 6.83 2.10 -8.32
C ILE A 41 6.98 3.53 -7.74
N GLU A 42 6.21 4.48 -8.27
CA GLU A 42 6.05 5.79 -7.63
C GLU A 42 5.32 5.65 -6.29
N LYS A 43 5.27 6.72 -5.48
CA LYS A 43 4.51 6.79 -4.21
C LYS A 43 3.04 6.53 -4.48
N SER A 44 2.65 5.28 -4.55
CA SER A 44 1.36 4.85 -5.02
C SER A 44 1.05 3.46 -4.50
N ILE A 45 -0.24 3.16 -4.44
CA ILE A 45 -0.77 1.84 -4.16
C ILE A 45 -1.21 1.26 -5.48
N GLN A 46 -0.66 0.09 -5.84
CA GLN A 46 -1.09 -0.64 -7.02
C GLN A 46 -1.90 -1.85 -6.61
N ILE A 47 -3.03 -2.03 -7.28
CA ILE A 47 -3.89 -3.20 -7.13
C ILE A 47 -3.75 -3.99 -8.41
N ASN A 48 -3.32 -5.23 -8.27
CA ASN A 48 -2.99 -6.11 -9.37
C ASN A 48 -3.91 -7.32 -9.36
N ASN A 49 -4.32 -7.73 -10.56
CA ASN A 49 -4.92 -9.03 -10.79
C ASN A 49 -3.82 -10.05 -11.06
N LEU A 50 -3.81 -11.15 -10.32
CA LEU A 50 -2.83 -12.23 -10.46
C LEU A 50 -3.09 -13.10 -11.69
N ASP A 51 -4.36 -13.32 -12.05
CA ASP A 51 -4.73 -14.14 -13.20
C ASP A 51 -4.33 -13.46 -14.50
N THR A 52 -4.68 -12.17 -14.63
CA THR A 52 -4.41 -11.40 -15.85
C THR A 52 -3.05 -10.72 -15.83
N LYS A 53 -2.37 -10.67 -14.68
CA LYS A 53 -1.10 -9.96 -14.45
C LYS A 53 -1.18 -8.48 -14.82
N GLN A 54 -2.34 -7.87 -14.63
CA GLN A 54 -2.61 -6.48 -14.96
C GLN A 54 -2.82 -5.63 -13.71
N ILE A 55 -2.36 -4.38 -13.78
CA ILE A 55 -2.70 -3.36 -12.80
C ILE A 55 -4.15 -2.95 -13.05
N ILE A 56 -5.03 -3.26 -12.10
CA ILE A 56 -6.44 -2.85 -12.12
C ILE A 56 -6.55 -1.37 -11.76
N ARG A 57 -5.77 -0.92 -10.77
CA ARG A 57 -5.89 0.43 -10.22
C ARG A 57 -4.58 0.88 -9.59
N THR A 58 -4.31 2.17 -9.76
CA THR A 58 -3.20 2.87 -9.11
C THR A 58 -3.76 4.05 -8.33
N ILE A 59 -3.34 4.20 -7.07
CA ILE A 59 -3.76 5.28 -6.18
C ILE A 59 -2.52 6.04 -5.74
N SER A 60 -2.36 7.27 -6.19
CA SER A 60 -1.21 8.11 -5.84
C SER A 60 -1.23 8.55 -4.37
N LEU A 61 -0.06 8.58 -3.75
CA LEU A 61 0.17 8.98 -2.37
C LEU A 61 1.12 10.18 -2.32
N SER A 62 0.86 11.13 -1.43
CA SER A 62 1.78 12.25 -1.17
C SER A 62 3.06 11.83 -0.44
N GLN A 63 3.00 10.73 0.32
CA GLN A 63 4.09 10.19 1.12
C GLN A 63 4.02 8.66 1.17
N TRP A 64 5.16 8.01 1.43
CA TRP A 64 5.22 6.56 1.57
C TRP A 64 4.35 6.07 2.74
N CYS A 65 3.67 4.95 2.50
CA CYS A 65 2.83 4.28 3.47
C CYS A 65 3.69 3.36 4.35
N SER A 66 3.66 3.48 5.67
CA SER A 66 4.47 2.62 6.56
C SER A 66 3.86 1.24 6.81
N CYS A 67 2.53 1.15 6.81
CA CYS A 67 1.78 -0.10 6.89
C CYS A 67 0.34 0.16 6.43
N PHE A 68 -0.37 -0.87 6.02
CA PHE A 68 -1.77 -0.76 5.68
C PHE A 68 -2.51 -2.04 6.06
N ASP A 69 -3.83 -1.92 6.19
CA ASP A 69 -4.72 -3.04 6.47
C ASP A 69 -6.06 -2.87 5.73
N ILE A 70 -6.76 -3.98 5.52
CA ILE A 70 -7.99 -4.04 4.73
C ILE A 70 -9.10 -4.58 5.61
N SER A 71 -10.20 -3.83 5.68
CA SER A 71 -11.41 -4.28 6.36
C SER A 71 -12.40 -4.83 5.34
N ASN A 72 -12.79 -6.09 5.55
CA ASN A 72 -13.94 -6.73 4.91
C ASN A 72 -15.19 -6.43 5.73
N ILE A 73 -15.83 -5.30 5.46
CA ILE A 73 -17.17 -5.04 5.98
C ILE A 73 -18.16 -5.77 5.07
N ASN A 74 -18.60 -6.96 5.48
CA ASN A 74 -19.51 -7.84 4.73
C ASN A 74 -20.97 -7.35 4.68
N ASN A 75 -21.24 -6.05 4.89
CA ASN A 75 -22.58 -5.60 5.24
C ASN A 75 -23.40 -4.95 4.12
N ASP A 76 -22.97 -4.93 2.86
CA ASP A 76 -23.86 -4.46 1.79
C ASP A 76 -23.51 -5.11 0.44
N GLU A 77 -24.52 -5.21 -0.42
CA GLU A 77 -24.50 -5.69 -1.82
C GLU A 77 -23.50 -4.96 -2.73
N ASN A 78 -22.73 -4.01 -2.18
CA ASN A 78 -21.60 -3.36 -2.81
C ASN A 78 -20.31 -3.84 -2.14
N GLU A 79 -19.41 -4.48 -2.89
CA GLU A 79 -18.08 -4.98 -2.48
C GLU A 79 -17.10 -3.85 -2.06
N ASN A 80 -17.55 -2.93 -1.21
CA ASN A 80 -16.81 -1.76 -0.80
C ASN A 80 -15.91 -2.11 0.38
N ARG A 81 -14.70 -2.54 0.06
CA ARG A 81 -13.64 -2.71 1.05
C ARG A 81 -12.99 -1.38 1.40
N TRP A 82 -12.61 -1.27 2.67
CA TRP A 82 -11.97 -0.10 3.23
C TRP A 82 -10.50 -0.44 3.43
N ILE A 83 -9.62 0.40 2.91
CA ILE A 83 -8.18 0.27 3.13
C ILE A 83 -7.79 1.36 4.10
N VAL A 84 -7.18 1.00 5.21
CA VAL A 84 -6.54 1.96 6.10
C VAL A 84 -5.05 1.95 5.79
N ILE A 85 -4.51 3.12 5.46
CA ILE A 85 -3.08 3.31 5.25
C ILE A 85 -2.51 4.18 6.36
N SER A 86 -1.36 3.78 6.89
CA SER A 86 -0.58 4.61 7.79
C SER A 86 0.48 5.38 7.02
N LYS A 87 0.59 6.65 7.36
CA LYS A 87 1.61 7.55 6.87
C LYS A 87 2.35 8.10 8.09
N LYS A 88 3.53 8.71 7.88
CA LYS A 88 4.46 9.12 8.94
C LYS A 88 3.80 9.85 10.14
N ARG A 89 2.72 10.61 9.91
CA ARG A 89 2.01 11.36 10.95
C ARG A 89 0.48 11.27 10.88
N SER A 90 -0.06 10.37 10.06
CA SER A 90 -1.51 10.28 9.89
C SER A 90 -1.95 8.93 9.36
N PHE A 91 -3.22 8.60 9.60
CA PHE A 91 -3.89 7.50 8.93
C PHE A 91 -4.82 8.07 7.86
N SER A 92 -5.05 7.33 6.79
CA SER A 92 -6.06 7.67 5.80
C SER A 92 -6.82 6.43 5.40
N THR A 93 -8.12 6.60 5.21
CA THR A 93 -9.01 5.51 4.80
C THR A 93 -9.41 5.72 3.35
N ILE A 94 -9.09 4.75 2.51
CA ILE A 94 -9.54 4.68 1.13
C ILE A 94 -10.81 3.84 1.12
N LYS A 95 -11.91 4.45 0.68
CA LYS A 95 -13.21 3.79 0.53
C LYS A 95 -13.44 3.43 -0.94
N ARG A 96 -14.28 2.43 -1.18
CA ARG A 96 -14.79 2.06 -2.51
C ARG A 96 -13.66 1.69 -3.49
N LEU A 97 -12.97 0.62 -3.14
CA LEU A 97 -11.90 0.02 -3.94
C LEU A 97 -12.26 -0.21 -5.42
N TYR A 98 -13.53 -0.47 -5.73
CA TYR A 98 -14.01 -0.76 -7.08
C TYR A 98 -14.86 0.34 -7.74
N SER A 99 -15.42 1.30 -6.98
CA SER A 99 -16.17 2.39 -7.62
C SER A 99 -15.23 3.48 -8.13
N GLY A 100 -15.53 4.04 -9.30
CA GLY A 100 -14.81 5.20 -9.84
C GLY A 100 -14.98 6.42 -8.93
N ASN A 101 -13.90 7.19 -8.77
CA ASN A 101 -13.73 8.39 -7.97
C ASN A 101 -13.63 8.21 -6.44
N ILE A 102 -12.40 8.40 -5.94
CA ILE A 102 -12.08 8.51 -4.51
C ILE A 102 -12.28 9.98 -4.11
N SER A 103 -13.35 10.27 -3.40
CA SER A 103 -13.47 11.51 -2.61
C SER A 103 -13.11 11.20 -1.16
N GLY A 104 -12.00 11.78 -0.68
CA GLY A 104 -11.57 11.56 0.70
C GLY A 104 -10.10 11.86 0.95
N PHE A 105 -9.65 13.06 0.60
CA PHE A 105 -8.43 13.63 1.17
C PHE A 105 -8.85 14.85 2.00
N TYR A 106 -8.99 14.65 3.31
CA TYR A 106 -9.00 15.71 4.32
C TYR A 106 -7.99 15.32 5.40
#